data_AF-A0A1C6HN00-F1
#
_entry.id   AF-A0A1C6HN00-F1
#
_cell.length_a   1.000
_cell.length_b   1.000
_cell.length_c   1.000
_cell.angle_alpha   90.00
_cell.angle_beta   90.00
_cell.angle_gamma   90.00
#
_symmetry.space_group_name_H-M   'P 1'
#
loop_
_entity.id
_entity.type
_entity.pdbx_description
1 polymer ?
#
loop_
_entity_poly.entity_id
_entity_poly.type
_entity_poly.pdbx_seq_one_letter_code
_entity_poly.pdbx_strand_id
1 'polypeptide(L)' 'MGIDLSRFKVIHDGKVLNAVALMEARMPVGTDWENRDTIVKPKILDVLAINEDGNIISIMDEAWTFQFLPIVSN' A
#
# COMPACT_ATOMS: atom_id res chain seq x y z
N MET A 1 -5.85 10.31 7.99
CA MET A 1 -4.96 9.62 8.95
C MET A 1 -4.61 8.29 8.30
N GLY A 2 -3.35 8.07 7.90
CA GLY A 2 -2.93 6.86 7.20
C GLY A 2 -2.75 5.67 8.13
N ILE A 3 -2.75 4.46 7.60
CA ILE A 3 -2.43 3.23 8.34
C ILE A 3 -0.91 3.09 8.38
N ASP A 4 -0.33 2.90 9.58
CA ASP A 4 1.12 2.74 9.76
C ASP A 4 1.63 1.47 9.05
N LEU A 5 2.66 1.66 8.23
CA LEU A 5 3.39 0.60 7.53
C LEU A 5 4.88 0.58 7.87
N SER A 6 5.34 1.35 8.86
CA SER A 6 6.77 1.48 9.23
C SER A 6 7.46 0.15 9.58
N ARG A 7 6.70 -0.89 9.89
CA ARG A 7 7.18 -2.26 10.14
C ARG A 7 7.37 -3.09 8.87
N PHE A 8 7.17 -2.50 7.69
CA PHE A 8 7.25 -3.19 6.42
C PHE A 8 8.22 -2.50 5.45
N LYS A 9 8.84 -3.29 4.60
CA LYS A 9 9.31 -2.83 3.29
C LYS A 9 8.20 -3.04 2.27
N VAL A 10 8.19 -2.24 1.22
CA VAL A 10 7.30 -2.42 0.07
C VAL A 10 8.12 -2.65 -1.19
N ILE A 11 7.77 -3.70 -1.93
CA ILE A 11 8.26 -3.93 -3.28
C ILE A 11 7.25 -3.31 -4.25
N HIS A 12 7.74 -2.45 -5.13
CA HIS A 12 6.97 -1.87 -6.22
C HIS A 12 7.92 -1.61 -7.39
N ASP A 13 7.49 -1.97 -8.61
CA ASP A 13 8.29 -1.80 -9.86
C ASP A 13 9.73 -2.34 -9.75
N GLY A 14 9.90 -3.51 -9.12
CA GLY A 14 11.21 -4.15 -8.92
C GLY A 14 12.13 -3.46 -7.91
N LYS A 15 11.68 -2.39 -7.25
CA LYS A 15 12.43 -1.66 -6.21
C LYS A 15 11.94 -2.05 -4.82
N VAL A 16 12.85 -2.03 -3.86
CA VAL A 16 12.55 -2.27 -2.44
C VAL A 16 12.64 -0.95 -1.69
N LEU A 17 11.53 -0.50 -1.13
CA LEU A 17 11.40 0.79 -0.44
C LEU A 17 11.04 0.56 1.03
N ASN A 18 11.34 1.52 1.91
CA ASN A 18 10.85 1.47 3.28
C ASN A 18 9.43 2.04 3.30
N ALA A 19 8.44 1.23 3.68
CA ALA A 19 7.07 1.70 3.74
C ALA A 19 6.88 2.61 4.96
N VAL A 20 6.07 3.66 4.81
CA VAL A 20 5.76 4.61 5.88
C VAL A 20 4.30 4.46 6.27
N ALA A 21 3.39 4.66 5.31
CA ALA A 21 1.96 4.59 5.58
C ALA A 21 1.16 4.22 4.33
N LEU A 22 0.03 3.55 4.53
CA LEU A 22 -1.04 3.45 3.55
C LEU A 22 -1.96 4.66 3.72
N MET A 23 -1.93 5.54 2.74
CA MET A 23 -2.66 6.81 2.76
C MET A 23 -4.11 6.66 2.32
N GLU A 24 -4.34 5.85 1.29
CA GLU A 24 -5.66 5.63 0.72
C GLU A 24 -5.79 4.20 0.18
N ALA A 25 -6.98 3.61 0.30
CA ALA A 25 -7.35 2.37 -0.34
C ALA A 25 -8.68 2.58 -1.06
N ARG A 26 -8.66 2.54 -2.40
CA ARG A 26 -9.86 2.76 -3.22
C ARG A 26 -10.46 1.43 -3.65
N MET A 27 -11.74 1.25 -3.36
CA MET A 27 -12.50 0.09 -3.83
C MET A 27 -12.76 0.15 -5.33
N PRO A 28 -13.08 -0.99 -5.99
CA PRO A 28 -13.52 -1.00 -7.37
C PRO A 28 -14.68 -0.03 -7.62
N VAL A 29 -14.69 0.60 -8.80
CA VAL A 29 -15.80 1.48 -9.22
C VAL A 29 -17.09 0.67 -9.27
N GLY A 30 -18.18 1.24 -8.73
CA GLY A 30 -19.48 0.57 -8.70
C GLY A 30 -19.62 -0.49 -7.59
N THR A 31 -18.74 -0.47 -6.58
CA THR A 31 -18.93 -1.31 -5.38
C THR A 31 -20.27 -0.95 -4.72
N ASP A 32 -21.21 -1.90 -4.74
CA ASP A 32 -22.47 -1.80 -4.02
C ASP A 32 -22.21 -2.01 -2.53
N TRP A 33 -22.30 -0.94 -1.74
CA TRP A 33 -21.99 -0.99 -0.31
C TRP A 33 -23.03 -1.77 0.51
N GLU A 34 -24.25 -1.91 0.00
CA GLU A 34 -25.36 -2.59 0.67
C GLU A 34 -25.36 -4.09 0.38
N ASN A 35 -24.99 -4.50 -0.85
CA ASN A 35 -25.01 -5.90 -1.29
C ASN A 35 -23.62 -6.49 -1.59
N ARG A 36 -22.53 -5.87 -1.12
CA ARG A 36 -21.18 -6.41 -1.31
C ARG A 36 -20.94 -7.71 -0.55
N ASP A 37 -20.03 -8.51 -1.09
CA ASP A 37 -19.39 -9.60 -0.35
C ASP A 37 -18.77 -9.12 0.95
N THR A 38 -18.69 -10.00 1.95
CA THR A 38 -18.09 -9.72 3.26
C THR A 38 -16.65 -9.21 3.16
N ILE A 39 -15.90 -9.65 2.15
CA ILE A 39 -14.50 -9.25 1.92
C ILE A 39 -14.37 -8.73 0.48
N VAL A 40 -14.23 -7.41 0.36
CA VAL A 40 -13.89 -6.74 -0.91
C VAL A 40 -12.48 -6.18 -0.81
N LYS A 41 -11.63 -6.54 -1.76
CA LYS A 41 -10.25 -6.03 -1.84
C LYS A 41 -10.24 -4.66 -2.54
N PRO A 42 -9.40 -3.72 -2.09
CA PRO A 42 -9.20 -2.46 -2.81
C PRO A 42 -8.57 -2.72 -4.18
N LYS A 43 -8.91 -1.87 -5.15
CA LYS A 43 -8.36 -1.87 -6.50
C LYS A 43 -7.09 -1.04 -6.60
N ILE A 44 -7.02 0.08 -5.87
CA ILE A 44 -5.89 1.03 -5.87
C ILE A 44 -5.45 1.27 -4.42
N LEU A 45 -4.15 1.37 -4.21
CA LEU A 45 -3.55 1.83 -2.96
C LEU A 45 -2.74 3.10 -3.23
N ASP A 46 -2.68 4.00 -2.25
CA ASP A 46 -1.70 5.08 -2.18
C ASP A 46 -0.76 4.84 -0.99
N VAL A 47 0.51 4.55 -1.29
CA VAL A 47 1.52 4.16 -0.30
C VAL A 47 2.59 5.23 -0.24
N LEU A 48 2.82 5.77 0.96
CA LEU A 48 4.01 6.56 1.26
C LEU A 48 5.17 5.63 1.55
N ALA A 49 6.30 5.86 0.88
CA ALA A 49 7.52 5.12 1.07
C ALA A 49 8.75 6.03 1.01
N ILE A 50 9.85 5.58 1.59
CA ILE A 50 11.17 6.23 1.49
C ILE A 50 12.00 5.46 0.47
N ASN A 51 12.49 6.17 -0.54
CA ASN A 51 13.35 5.61 -1.57
C ASN A 51 14.82 5.49 -1.10
N GLU A 52 15.69 4.96 -1.97
CA GLU A 52 17.12 4.75 -1.67
C GLU A 52 17.88 6.06 -1.39
N ASP A 53 17.41 7.19 -1.94
CA ASP A 53 17.99 8.52 -1.71
C ASP A 53 17.53 9.16 -0.39
N GLY A 54 16.63 8.51 0.34
CA GLY A 54 16.02 9.05 1.56
C GLY A 54 14.84 10.00 1.33
N ASN A 55 14.34 10.11 0.09
CA ASN A 55 13.18 10.93 -0.24
C ASN A 55 11.88 10.21 0.08
N ILE A 56 10.91 10.95 0.63
CA ILE A 56 9.53 10.48 0.77
C ILE A 56 8.83 10.60 -0.58
N ILE A 57 8.28 9.49 -1.06
CA ILE A 57 7.50 9.40 -2.29
C ILE A 57 6.12 8.82 -2.00
N SER A 58 5.11 9.29 -2.75
CA SER A 58 3.75 8.71 -2.76
C SER A 58 3.58 7.89 -4.02
N ILE A 59 3.15 6.64 -3.87
CA ILE A 59 2.94 5.72 -4.98
C ILE A 59 1.47 5.32 -4.98
N MET A 60 0.73 5.87 -5.95
CA MET A 60 -0.67 5.52 -6.18
C MET A 60 -0.77 4.58 -7.39
N ASP A 61 -1.09 3.31 -7.15
CA ASP A 61 -1.11 2.29 -8.19
C ASP A 61 -2.08 1.14 -7.85
N GLU A 62 -2.27 0.20 -8.78
CA GLU A 62 -3.12 -0.96 -8.56
C GLU A 62 -2.64 -1.81 -7.38
N ALA A 63 -3.55 -2.21 -6.51
CA ALA A 63 -3.22 -2.87 -5.24
C ALA A 63 -2.40 -4.16 -5.39
N TRP A 64 -2.49 -4.84 -6.55
CA TRP A 64 -1.79 -6.09 -6.82
C TRP A 64 -0.31 -5.91 -7.17
N THR A 65 0.13 -4.68 -7.49
CA THR A 65 1.54 -4.39 -7.84
C THR A 65 2.43 -4.22 -6.61
N PHE A 66 1.83 -4.07 -5.43
CA PHE A 66 2.52 -3.93 -4.16
C PHE A 66 2.73 -5.28 -3.47
N GLN A 67 3.93 -5.51 -2.95
CA GLN A 67 4.20 -6.60 -2.01
C GLN A 67 4.81 -6.03 -0.73
N PHE A 68 4.19 -6.31 0.42
CA PHE A 68 4.67 -5.86 1.72
C PHE A 68 5.44 -6.97 2.43
N LEU A 69 6.67 -6.67 2.84
CA LEU A 69 7.55 -7.59 3.55
C LEU A 69 7.76 -7.10 4.99
N PRO A 70 7.49 -7.90 6.03
CA PRO A 70 7.74 -7.49 7.39
C PRO A 70 9.24 -7.31 7.63
N ILE A 71 9.61 -6.27 8.38
CA ILE A 71 10.97 -6.08 8.87
C ILE A 71 11.11 -6.96 10.11
N VAL A 72 11.92 -8.01 9.98
CA VAL A 72 12.29 -8.89 11.10
C VAL A 72 13.62 -8.43 11.68
N SER A 73 13.67 -8.19 13.00
CA SER A 73 14.92 -8.07 13.76
C SER A 73 15.13 -9.36 14.55
N ASN A 74 16.36 -9.88 14.57
CA ASN A 74 16.77 -10.94 15.50
C ASN A 74 16.96 -10.39 16.91
#